data_AF-A0A9E1STZ8-F1
#
_entry.id   AF-A0A9E1STZ8-F1
#
_cell.length_a   1.000
_cell.length_b   1.000
_cell.length_c   1.000
_cell.angle_alpha   90.00
_cell.angle_beta   90.00
_cell.angle_gamma   90.00
#
_symmetry.space_group_name_H-M   'P 1'
#
loop_
_entity.id
_entity.type
_entity.pdbx_description
1 polymer ?
#
loop_
_entity_poly.entity_id
_entity_poly.type
_entity_poly.pdbx_seq_one_letter_code
_entity_poly.pdbx_strand_id
1 'polypeptide(L)'
;MDTEQPAKPVNAVRRAAAILRLLGTADRPLSVTDIASELGLVPSTTMHILRTLAHEQLVANVSGTKRYRLGAGTVELARAFLGQPVLAQRLQPHLDKLARDHGVTALGIEWDGGALLTVTAIACATTNFSVHANLGSQFPALTSATGRCFAAHGDTTRSDLKTVFAALEWQVQPDFDDWID
;
A
#
# COMPACT_ATOMS: atom_id res chain seq x y z
N MET A 1 14.13 22.15 19.60
CA MET A 1 13.24 21.30 18.80
C MET A 1 14.09 20.13 18.37
N ASP A 2 14.05 19.05 19.15
CA ASP A 2 14.81 17.83 18.87
C ASP A 2 14.17 17.16 17.67
N THR A 3 14.83 17.24 16.52
CA THR A 3 14.53 16.40 15.37
C THR A 3 14.75 14.94 15.78
N GLU A 4 13.65 14.25 16.07
CA GLU A 4 13.62 12.83 16.37
C GLU A 4 14.20 12.06 15.17
N GLN A 5 15.45 11.65 15.30
CA GLN A 5 16.17 10.92 14.26
C GLN A 5 15.45 9.59 14.04
N PRO A 6 15.03 9.25 12.81
CA PRO A 6 14.20 8.08 12.58
C PRO A 6 14.91 6.84 13.11
N ALA A 7 14.23 6.10 14.00
CA ALA A 7 14.79 4.95 14.68
C ALA A 7 15.42 3.98 13.67
N LYS A 8 16.65 3.53 13.94
CA LYS A 8 17.41 2.66 13.03
C LYS A 8 16.56 1.42 12.70
N PRO A 9 16.26 1.17 11.41
CA PRO A 9 15.31 0.13 11.04
C PRO A 9 15.83 -1.27 11.40
N VAL A 10 14.98 -2.08 12.05
CA VAL A 10 15.29 -3.47 12.38
C VAL A 10 15.21 -4.31 11.11
N ASN A 11 16.38 -4.73 10.60
CA ASN A 11 16.50 -5.42 9.31
C ASN A 11 15.63 -6.68 9.19
N ALA A 12 15.47 -7.45 10.26
CA ALA A 12 14.64 -8.66 10.26
C ALA A 12 13.16 -8.32 9.98
N VAL A 13 12.63 -7.30 10.65
CA VAL A 13 11.24 -6.83 10.47
C VAL A 13 11.05 -6.24 9.06
N ARG A 14 12.00 -5.42 8.60
CA ARG A 14 11.97 -4.87 7.23
C ARG A 14 11.89 -5.97 6.18
N ARG A 15 12.71 -7.01 6.30
CA ARG A 15 12.72 -8.15 5.36
C ARG A 15 11.45 -8.98 5.43
N ALA A 16 10.93 -9.22 6.64
CA ALA A 16 9.66 -9.91 6.82
C ALA A 16 8.50 -9.16 6.16
N ALA A 17 8.42 -7.84 6.36
CA ALA A 17 7.44 -6.99 5.70
C ALA A 17 7.57 -7.02 4.17
N ALA A 18 8.79 -6.98 3.63
CA ALA A 18 9.03 -7.08 2.19
C ALA A 18 8.56 -8.43 1.62
N ILE A 19 8.82 -9.54 2.32
CA ILE A 19 8.34 -10.87 1.92
C ILE A 19 6.81 -10.94 1.89
N LEU A 20 6.14 -10.41 2.92
CA LEU A 20 4.67 -10.38 2.96
C LEU A 20 4.08 -9.55 1.82
N ARG A 21 4.67 -8.38 1.51
CA ARG A 21 4.24 -7.55 0.38
C ARG A 21 4.39 -8.28 -0.95
N LEU A 22 5.56 -8.91 -1.18
CA LEU A 22 5.80 -9.68 -2.40
C LEU A 22 4.81 -10.84 -2.55
N LEU A 23 4.56 -11.60 -1.49
CA LEU A 23 3.59 -12.70 -1.51
C LEU A 23 2.15 -12.20 -1.69
N GLY A 24 1.84 -10.98 -1.24
CA GLY A 24 0.53 -10.36 -1.39
C GLY A 24 0.22 -9.86 -2.81
N THR A 25 1.25 -9.58 -3.62
CA THR A 25 1.09 -9.17 -5.02
C THR A 25 1.35 -10.30 -6.01
N ALA A 26 1.73 -11.49 -5.56
CA ALA A 26 2.05 -12.61 -6.43
C ALA A 26 0.80 -13.41 -6.85
N ASP A 27 0.59 -13.58 -8.15
CA ASP A 27 -0.52 -14.36 -8.71
C ASP A 27 -0.39 -15.88 -8.49
N ARG A 28 0.76 -16.33 -7.97
CA ARG A 28 1.06 -17.74 -7.69
C ARG A 28 1.91 -17.89 -6.44
N PRO A 29 1.86 -19.05 -5.77
CA PRO A 29 2.82 -19.38 -4.71
C PRO A 29 4.27 -19.32 -5.21
N LEU A 30 5.16 -18.77 -4.39
CA LEU A 30 6.57 -18.54 -4.72
C LEU A 30 7.49 -19.51 -3.97
N SER A 31 8.58 -19.93 -4.62
CA SER A 31 9.62 -20.71 -3.94
C SER A 31 10.51 -19.82 -3.06
N VAL A 32 11.29 -20.42 -2.13
CA VAL A 32 12.31 -19.65 -1.37
C VAL A 32 13.29 -18.95 -2.30
N THR A 33 13.68 -19.61 -3.40
CA THR A 33 14.61 -19.06 -4.38
C THR A 33 14.01 -17.88 -5.14
N ASP A 34 12.72 -17.98 -5.52
CA ASP A 34 11.99 -16.90 -6.19
C ASP A 34 12.00 -15.65 -5.29
N ILE A 35 11.62 -15.81 -4.02
CA ILE A 35 11.54 -14.73 -3.03
C ILE A 35 12.92 -14.12 -2.75
N ALA A 36 13.93 -14.98 -2.58
CA ALA A 36 15.29 -14.55 -2.30
C ALA A 36 15.88 -13.73 -3.46
N SER A 37 15.64 -14.18 -4.70
CA SER A 37 16.09 -13.49 -5.90
C SER A 37 15.40 -12.13 -6.05
N GLU A 38 14.08 -12.09 -5.92
CA GLU A 38 13.29 -10.87 -6.12
C GLU A 38 13.62 -9.77 -5.10
N LEU A 39 13.91 -10.16 -3.85
CA LEU A 39 14.19 -9.21 -2.76
C LEU A 39 15.69 -8.99 -2.50
N GLY A 40 16.58 -9.59 -3.29
CA GLY A 40 18.03 -9.51 -3.09
C GLY A 40 18.48 -10.09 -1.73
N LEU A 41 17.83 -11.15 -1.25
CA LEU A 41 18.09 -11.77 0.04
C LEU A 41 18.86 -13.08 -0.10
N VAL A 42 19.60 -13.45 0.95
CA VAL A 42 20.25 -14.77 1.02
C VAL A 42 19.19 -15.85 1.23
N PRO A 43 19.20 -16.98 0.48
CA PRO A 43 18.18 -18.04 0.63
C PRO A 43 18.01 -18.60 2.04
N SER A 44 19.11 -18.78 2.79
CA SER A 44 19.07 -19.26 4.18
C SER A 44 18.33 -18.29 5.11
N THR A 45 18.58 -16.98 4.93
CA THR A 45 17.88 -15.94 5.69
C THR A 45 16.40 -15.89 5.32
N THR A 46 16.08 -15.97 4.03
CA THR A 46 14.70 -15.99 3.52
C THR A 46 13.94 -17.18 4.11
N MET A 47 14.55 -18.37 4.14
CA MET A 47 13.96 -19.56 4.75
C MET A 47 13.69 -19.40 6.25
N HIS A 48 14.61 -18.80 7.00
CA HIS A 48 14.40 -18.54 8.44
C HIS A 48 13.25 -17.56 8.67
N ILE A 49 13.18 -16.47 7.90
CA ILE A 49 12.08 -15.50 8.00
C ILE A 49 10.75 -16.16 7.63
N LEU A 50 10.69 -16.96 6.56
CA LEU A 50 9.49 -17.68 6.16
C LEU A 50 9.03 -18.68 7.22
N ARG A 51 9.95 -19.37 7.91
CA ARG A 51 9.60 -20.25 9.05
C ARG A 51 8.96 -19.47 10.19
N THR A 52 9.52 -18.31 10.55
CA THR A 52 8.92 -17.45 11.58
C THR A 52 7.55 -16.94 11.14
N LEU A 53 7.42 -16.43 9.92
CA LEU A 53 6.13 -15.96 9.39
C LEU A 53 5.08 -17.08 9.30
N ALA A 54 5.51 -18.32 9.02
CA ALA A 54 4.62 -19.48 9.03
C ALA A 54 4.19 -19.89 10.43
N HIS A 55 5.09 -19.79 11.41
CA HIS A 55 4.74 -19.98 12.83
C HIS A 55 3.69 -18.96 13.29
N GLU A 56 3.82 -17.70 12.88
CA GLU A 56 2.83 -16.64 13.13
C GLU A 56 1.60 -16.69 12.21
N GLN A 57 1.46 -17.74 11.38
CA GLN A 57 0.34 -17.95 10.45
C GLN A 57 0.17 -16.86 9.37
N LEU A 58 1.13 -15.93 9.23
CA LEU A 58 1.13 -14.88 8.22
C LEU A 58 1.52 -15.39 6.83
N VAL A 59 2.23 -16.51 6.78
CA VAL A 59 2.61 -17.21 5.55
C VAL A 59 2.20 -18.68 5.67
N ALA A 60 1.78 -19.28 4.56
CA ALA A 60 1.51 -20.71 4.49
C ALA A 60 2.38 -21.38 3.42
N ASN A 61 2.91 -22.55 3.75
CA ASN A 61 3.49 -23.44 2.75
C ASN A 61 2.35 -24.20 2.03
N VAL A 62 2.46 -24.32 0.71
CA VAL A 62 1.50 -25.08 -0.10
C VAL A 62 1.83 -26.56 0.00
N SER A 63 0.93 -27.34 0.60
CA SER A 63 1.08 -28.78 0.85
C SER A 63 1.59 -29.55 -0.36
N GLY A 64 2.58 -30.40 -0.15
CA GLY A 64 3.21 -31.18 -1.23
C GLY A 64 4.17 -30.39 -2.11
N THR A 65 4.43 -29.10 -1.82
CA THR A 65 5.35 -28.26 -2.59
C THR A 65 6.35 -27.53 -1.69
N LYS A 66 7.39 -26.94 -2.29
CA LYS A 66 8.33 -26.03 -1.62
C LYS A 66 7.99 -24.55 -1.85
N ARG A 67 6.70 -24.24 -1.96
CA ARG A 67 6.20 -22.89 -2.29
C ARG A 67 5.39 -22.30 -1.15
N TYR A 68 5.38 -20.97 -1.09
CA TYR A 68 4.78 -20.16 -0.05
C TYR A 68 3.77 -19.18 -0.64
N ARG A 69 2.73 -18.88 0.14
CA ARG A 69 1.72 -17.86 -0.13
C ARG A 69 1.36 -17.15 1.19
N LEU A 70 0.57 -16.08 1.13
CA LEU A 70 0.01 -15.50 2.36
C LEU A 70 -0.82 -16.55 3.13
N GLY A 71 -0.65 -16.56 4.44
CA GLY A 71 -1.35 -17.44 5.38
C GLY A 71 -2.65 -16.81 5.88
N ALA A 72 -3.47 -17.60 6.59
CA ALA A 72 -4.77 -17.14 7.06
C ALA A 72 -4.69 -16.01 8.11
N GLY A 73 -3.57 -15.88 8.84
CA GLY A 73 -3.37 -14.83 9.83
C GLY A 73 -3.39 -13.42 9.23
N THR A 74 -3.14 -13.26 7.93
CA THR A 74 -3.25 -11.95 7.27
C THR A 74 -4.69 -11.46 7.18
N VAL A 75 -5.68 -12.37 7.15
CA VAL A 75 -7.11 -12.01 7.15
C VAL A 75 -7.49 -11.35 8.47
N GLU A 76 -6.95 -11.80 9.59
CA GLU A 76 -7.19 -11.18 10.90
C GLU A 76 -6.66 -9.75 10.95
N LEU A 77 -5.43 -9.53 10.48
CA LEU A 77 -4.84 -8.20 10.35
C LEU A 77 -5.67 -7.30 9.42
N ALA A 78 -6.08 -7.82 8.26
CA ALA A 78 -6.90 -7.08 7.31
C ALA A 78 -8.28 -6.74 7.90
N ARG A 79 -8.90 -7.65 8.65
CA ARG A 79 -10.18 -7.40 9.33
C ARG A 79 -10.06 -6.36 10.43
N ALA A 80 -8.98 -6.37 11.21
CA ALA A 80 -8.73 -5.35 12.22
C ALA A 80 -8.54 -3.96 11.58
N PHE A 81 -7.82 -3.91 10.46
CA PHE A 81 -7.68 -2.69 9.66
C PHE A 81 -9.04 -2.23 9.10
N LEU A 82 -9.76 -3.09 8.37
CA LEU A 82 -11.08 -2.78 7.79
C LEU A 82 -12.18 -2.55 8.84
N GLY A 83 -11.95 -2.95 10.09
CA GLY A 83 -12.81 -2.69 11.25
C GLY A 83 -12.75 -1.23 11.73
N GLN A 84 -11.80 -0.43 11.22
CA GLN A 84 -11.73 1.02 11.41
C GLN A 84 -11.51 1.70 10.04
N PRO A 85 -12.09 2.87 9.69
CA PRO A 85 -13.27 3.56 10.17
C PRO A 85 -14.48 3.32 9.24
N VAL A 86 -15.64 3.70 9.75
CA VAL A 86 -16.97 3.75 9.11
C VAL A 86 -17.00 4.41 7.71
N LEU A 87 -15.97 5.19 7.34
CA LEU A 87 -15.94 5.96 6.11
C LEU A 87 -15.88 5.09 4.85
N ALA A 88 -14.94 4.14 4.75
CA ALA A 88 -14.80 3.31 3.55
C ALA A 88 -16.10 2.50 3.26
N GLN A 89 -16.69 1.92 4.30
CA GLN A 89 -17.96 1.19 4.19
C GLN A 89 -19.14 2.11 3.83
N ARG A 90 -19.17 3.34 4.35
CA ARG A 90 -20.19 4.34 3.97
C ARG A 90 -19.97 4.88 2.56
N LEU A 91 -18.72 4.97 2.10
CA LEU A 91 -18.35 5.49 0.80
C LEU A 91 -18.63 4.47 -0.31
N GLN A 92 -18.51 3.18 -0.02
CA GLN A 92 -18.64 2.10 -1.00
C GLN A 92 -19.93 2.17 -1.86
N PRO A 93 -21.14 2.35 -1.30
CA PRO A 93 -22.36 2.43 -2.12
C PRO A 93 -22.36 3.62 -3.09
N HIS A 94 -21.71 4.72 -2.73
CA HIS A 94 -21.58 5.91 -3.58
C HIS A 94 -20.57 5.67 -4.72
N LEU A 95 -19.44 5.03 -4.41
CA LEU A 95 -18.46 4.63 -5.43
C LEU A 95 -19.07 3.63 -6.41
N ASP A 96 -19.81 2.64 -5.91
CA ASP A 96 -20.48 1.64 -6.74
C ASP A 96 -21.51 2.30 -7.67
N LYS A 97 -22.25 3.30 -7.19
CA LYS A 97 -23.17 4.07 -8.02
C LYS A 97 -22.42 4.85 -9.09
N LEU A 98 -21.37 5.58 -8.74
CA LEU A 98 -20.56 6.35 -9.68
C LEU A 98 -19.95 5.46 -10.78
N ALA A 99 -19.37 4.32 -10.38
CA ALA A 99 -18.79 3.36 -11.29
C ALA A 99 -19.83 2.80 -12.27
N ARG A 100 -21.03 2.44 -11.77
CA ARG A 100 -22.12 1.95 -12.63
C ARG A 100 -22.66 3.02 -13.58
N ASP A 101 -22.91 4.23 -13.08
CA ASP A 101 -23.56 5.29 -13.85
C ASP A 101 -22.64 5.82 -14.98
N HIS A 102 -21.32 5.76 -14.79
CA HIS A 102 -20.34 6.32 -15.73
C HIS A 102 -19.42 5.29 -16.40
N GLY A 103 -19.47 4.02 -16.02
CA GLY A 103 -18.61 2.99 -16.61
C GLY A 103 -17.13 3.14 -16.25
N VAL A 104 -16.81 3.72 -15.10
CA VAL A 104 -15.42 4.04 -14.66
C VAL A 104 -15.00 3.24 -13.43
N THR A 105 -13.69 3.17 -13.18
CA THR A 105 -13.15 2.76 -11.89
C THR A 105 -13.17 3.96 -10.93
N ALA A 106 -13.79 3.79 -9.76
CA ALA A 106 -13.84 4.79 -8.70
C ALA A 106 -13.06 4.30 -7.48
N LEU A 107 -12.21 5.16 -6.91
CA LEU A 107 -11.34 4.85 -5.78
C LEU A 107 -11.69 5.75 -4.60
N GLY A 108 -11.84 5.15 -3.42
CA GLY A 108 -11.83 5.85 -2.14
C GLY A 108 -10.40 5.90 -1.61
N ILE A 109 -9.91 7.11 -1.37
CA ILE A 109 -8.53 7.37 -0.97
C ILE A 109 -8.54 8.02 0.41
N GLU A 110 -7.68 7.55 1.30
CA GLU A 110 -7.36 8.20 2.57
C GLU A 110 -5.92 8.72 2.55
N TRP A 111 -5.73 9.83 3.25
CA TRP A 111 -4.44 10.47 3.42
C TRP A 111 -4.22 10.82 4.89
N ASP A 112 -3.06 10.44 5.43
CA ASP A 112 -2.64 10.73 6.80
C ASP A 112 -1.71 11.95 6.89
N GLY A 113 -1.53 12.69 5.80
CA GLY A 113 -0.57 13.79 5.69
C GLY A 113 0.86 13.36 5.36
N GLY A 114 1.11 12.06 5.17
CA GLY A 114 2.41 11.52 4.80
C GLY A 114 2.71 11.59 3.30
N ALA A 115 3.78 10.92 2.88
CA ALA A 115 4.20 10.85 1.48
C ALA A 115 3.31 9.94 0.59
N LEU A 116 2.37 9.20 1.18
CA LEU A 116 1.58 8.19 0.48
C LEU A 116 0.08 8.37 0.72
N LEU A 117 -0.69 8.27 -0.36
CA LEU A 117 -2.13 8.09 -0.37
C LEU A 117 -2.45 6.61 -0.34
N THR A 118 -3.43 6.18 0.45
CA THR A 118 -3.82 4.77 0.56
C THR A 118 -5.22 4.55 0.02
N VAL A 119 -5.39 3.52 -0.81
CA VAL A 119 -6.71 3.11 -1.31
C VAL A 119 -7.46 2.31 -0.25
N THR A 120 -8.61 2.81 0.20
CA THR A 120 -9.43 2.19 1.25
C THR A 120 -10.77 1.67 0.76
N ALA A 121 -11.23 2.10 -0.42
CA ALA A 121 -12.43 1.58 -1.08
C ALA A 121 -12.24 1.57 -2.61
N ILE A 122 -12.87 0.62 -3.31
CA ILE A 122 -12.75 0.48 -4.77
C ILE A 122 -14.09 0.03 -5.35
N ALA A 123 -14.53 0.67 -6.43
CA ALA A 123 -15.62 0.20 -7.27
C ALA A 123 -15.15 0.15 -8.73
N CYS A 124 -15.35 -0.97 -9.41
CA CYS A 124 -14.99 -1.14 -10.81
C CYS A 124 -16.26 -1.35 -11.65
N ALA A 125 -16.38 -0.60 -12.74
CA ALA A 125 -17.29 -0.95 -13.81
C ALA A 125 -16.77 -2.18 -14.57
N THR A 126 -17.68 -2.97 -15.14
CA THR A 126 -17.36 -4.08 -16.06
C THR A 126 -16.96 -3.53 -17.44
N THR A 127 -15.84 -2.81 -17.52
CA THR A 127 -15.29 -2.30 -18.77
C THR A 127 -13.90 -2.90 -19.03
N ASN A 128 -13.51 -3.00 -20.30
CA ASN A 128 -12.26 -3.64 -20.72
C ASN A 128 -11.00 -2.82 -20.37
N PHE A 129 -11.15 -1.64 -19.76
CA PHE A 129 -10.05 -0.73 -19.44
C PHE A 129 -10.25 -0.20 -18.01
N SER A 130 -9.60 -0.84 -17.04
CA SER A 130 -9.64 -0.43 -15.63
C SER A 130 -8.23 -0.11 -15.13
N VAL A 131 -8.10 0.98 -14.39
CA VAL A 131 -6.91 1.22 -13.57
C VAL A 131 -6.83 0.11 -12.54
N HIS A 132 -5.79 -0.71 -12.61
CA HIS A 132 -5.55 -1.77 -11.63
C HIS A 132 -5.00 -1.16 -10.35
N ALA A 133 -5.90 -0.80 -9.43
CA ALA A 133 -5.57 -0.50 -8.04
C ALA A 133 -6.15 -1.61 -7.16
N ASN A 134 -5.42 -1.98 -6.10
CA ASN A 134 -5.90 -2.92 -5.11
C ASN A 134 -6.22 -2.18 -3.81
N LEU A 135 -7.09 -2.74 -2.98
CA LEU A 135 -7.29 -2.23 -1.63
C LEU A 135 -5.94 -2.27 -0.88
N GLY A 136 -5.59 -1.16 -0.23
CA GLY A 136 -4.30 -0.97 0.41
C GLY A 136 -3.16 -0.56 -0.53
N SER A 137 -3.38 -0.41 -1.84
CA SER A 137 -2.40 0.20 -2.73
C SER A 137 -2.03 1.60 -2.26
N GLN A 138 -0.74 1.94 -2.36
CA GLN A 138 -0.20 3.24 -1.95
C GLN A 138 0.37 3.99 -3.16
N PHE A 139 0.07 5.29 -3.24
CA PHE A 139 0.53 6.17 -4.33
C PHE A 139 1.19 7.43 -3.78
N PRO A 140 2.19 8.02 -4.46
CA PRO A 140 2.85 9.23 -4.00
C PRO A 140 1.87 10.40 -3.85
N ALA A 141 1.88 11.05 -2.69
CA ALA A 141 0.74 11.82 -2.24
C ALA A 141 0.41 13.06 -3.07
N LEU A 142 1.41 13.81 -3.52
CA LEU A 142 1.19 15.12 -4.16
C LEU A 142 1.36 15.10 -5.69
N THR A 143 1.63 13.93 -6.26
CA THR A 143 1.93 13.79 -7.70
C THR A 143 0.68 13.57 -8.55
N SER A 144 -0.42 13.12 -7.93
CA SER A 144 -1.67 12.80 -8.63
C SER A 144 -2.70 13.93 -8.52
N ALA A 145 -3.73 13.89 -9.37
CA ALA A 145 -4.86 14.81 -9.28
C ALA A 145 -5.56 14.74 -7.91
N THR A 146 -5.77 13.53 -7.38
CA THR A 146 -6.32 13.32 -6.04
C THR A 146 -5.46 13.98 -4.96
N GLY A 147 -4.14 13.87 -5.10
CA GLY A 147 -3.17 14.54 -4.24
C GLY A 147 -3.30 16.05 -4.19
N ARG A 148 -3.48 16.67 -5.35
CA ARG A 148 -3.72 18.11 -5.46
C ARG A 148 -5.05 18.51 -4.81
N CYS A 149 -6.11 17.72 -4.98
CA CYS A 149 -7.38 17.98 -4.28
C CYS A 149 -7.22 17.93 -2.76
N PHE A 150 -6.46 16.96 -2.23
CA PHE A 150 -6.13 16.90 -0.81
C PHE A 150 -5.29 18.09 -0.35
N ALA A 151 -4.30 18.52 -1.13
CA ALA A 151 -3.49 19.68 -0.79
C ALA A 151 -4.29 20.99 -0.77
N ALA A 152 -5.28 21.13 -1.66
CA ALA A 152 -6.12 22.33 -1.76
C ALA A 152 -7.24 22.40 -0.71
N HIS A 153 -7.78 21.25 -0.29
CA HIS A 153 -8.98 21.19 0.55
C HIS A 153 -8.82 20.42 1.87
N GLY A 154 -7.66 19.79 2.11
CA GLY A 154 -7.36 19.09 3.35
C GLY A 154 -6.92 20.03 4.46
N ASP A 155 -7.00 19.54 5.69
CA ASP A 155 -6.53 20.24 6.89
C ASP A 155 -4.99 20.16 7.04
N THR A 156 -4.25 20.48 5.98
CA THR A 156 -2.77 20.41 5.95
C THR A 156 -2.19 21.80 5.75
N THR A 157 -1.18 22.17 6.53
CA THR A 157 -0.57 23.50 6.38
C THR A 157 0.35 23.54 5.16
N ARG A 158 0.57 24.73 4.58
CA ARG A 158 1.55 24.93 3.50
C ARG A 158 2.95 24.42 3.87
N SER A 159 3.33 24.53 5.14
CA SER A 159 4.62 24.04 5.64
C SER A 159 4.71 22.52 5.62
N ASP A 160 3.64 21.83 6.04
CA ASP A 160 3.57 20.37 6.01
C ASP A 160 3.59 19.85 4.57
N LEU A 161 2.80 20.50 3.68
CA LEU A 161 2.80 20.21 2.25
C LEU A 161 4.19 20.34 1.64
N LYS A 162 4.94 21.40 1.99
CA LYS A 162 6.30 21.61 1.49
C LYS A 162 7.27 20.52 1.95
N THR A 163 7.12 20.07 3.19
CA THR A 163 7.91 18.94 3.74
C THR A 163 7.63 17.65 2.97
N VAL A 164 6.36 17.31 2.77
CA VAL A 164 5.96 16.12 2.02
C VAL A 164 6.43 16.23 0.57
N PHE A 165 6.20 17.37 -0.09
CA PHE A 165 6.58 17.64 -1.48
C PHE A 165 8.08 17.41 -1.73
N ALA A 166 8.94 17.87 -0.81
CA ALA A 166 10.38 17.69 -0.90
C ALA A 166 10.84 16.23 -0.72
N ALA A 167 10.05 15.40 -0.04
CA ALA A 167 10.37 14.00 0.21
C ALA A 167 9.92 13.05 -0.93
N LEU A 168 9.17 13.54 -1.92
CA LEU A 168 8.67 12.74 -3.04
C LEU A 168 9.72 12.58 -4.15
N GLU A 169 9.71 11.42 -4.79
CA GLU A 169 10.47 11.19 -6.02
C GLU A 169 9.68 11.70 -7.23
N TRP A 170 10.09 12.85 -7.76
CA TRP A 170 9.48 13.47 -8.93
C TRP A 170 10.18 13.02 -10.21
N GLN A 171 9.41 12.75 -11.27
CA GLN A 171 9.99 12.55 -12.60
C GLN A 171 10.54 13.88 -13.16
N VAL A 172 9.79 14.96 -13.00
CA VAL A 172 10.21 16.35 -13.20
C VAL A 172 9.59 17.14 -12.05
N GLN A 173 10.43 17.67 -11.16
CA GLN A 173 9.95 18.38 -9.98
C GLN A 173 9.56 19.81 -10.38
N PRO A 174 8.28 20.21 -10.20
CA PRO A 174 7.88 21.60 -10.38
C PRO A 174 8.37 22.46 -9.20
N ASP A 175 8.35 23.79 -9.37
CA ASP A 175 8.48 24.68 -8.23
C ASP A 175 7.28 24.50 -7.29
N PHE A 176 7.51 24.57 -5.98
CA PHE A 176 6.46 24.33 -5.01
C PHE A 176 5.40 25.43 -5.02
N ASP A 177 5.82 26.70 -5.19
CA ASP A 177 4.90 27.83 -5.18
C ASP A 177 4.06 27.84 -6.46
N ASP A 178 4.63 27.43 -7.60
CA ASP A 178 3.85 27.21 -8.85
C ASP A 178 2.95 25.97 -8.78
N TRP A 179 3.29 24.97 -7.95
CA TRP A 179 2.52 23.74 -7.85
C TRP A 179 1.28 23.87 -6.95
N ILE A 180 1.38 24.70 -5.91
CA ILE A 180 0.32 24.89 -4.91
C ILE A 180 -0.77 25.88 -5.35
N ASP A 181 -0.44 26.81 -6.25
CA ASP A 181 -1.37 27.77 -6.86
C ASP A 181 -2.29 27.10 -7.92
#